data_AF-A0A7T1Y7A6-F1
#
_entry.id   AF-A0A7T1Y7A6-F1
#
_cell.length_a   1.000
_cell.length_b   1.000
_cell.length_c   1.000
_cell.angle_alpha   90.00
_cell.angle_beta   90.00
_cell.angle_gamma   90.00
#
_symmetry.space_group_name_H-M   'P 1'
#
loop_
_entity.id
_entity.type
_entity.pdbx_description
1 polymer ?
#
loop_
_entity_poly.entity_id
_entity_poly.type
_entity_poly.pdbx_seq_one_letter_code
_entity_poly.pdbx_strand_id
1 'polypeptide(L)'
;MCLLLAGCVGHVLPPEPSSLDRPVEVYVLDHGRHASLVLPREEGGMVRYSYGEWRWYVEGRRHWPAGAAAMLWPTASGLGRGEYPGVDSPEQFHRLAPEGLDEVYPIQAEAGRVLALRRRLDGHFERAAVEPVPSEEFGLAFVPHPRKYSAVHQSNLVVARWLRALDVEVRGSPWFSRWRVEPP
;
A
#
# COMPACT_ATOMS: atom_id res chain seq x y z
N MET A 1 -33.18 9.91 12.17
CA MET A 1 -31.75 10.25 12.24
C MET A 1 -30.98 9.11 11.59
N CYS A 2 -30.76 9.20 10.27
CA CYS A 2 -30.09 8.17 9.47
C CYS A 2 -28.64 8.59 9.23
N LEU A 3 -27.69 7.97 9.92
CA LEU A 3 -26.26 8.34 9.87
C LEU A 3 -25.38 7.10 10.10
N LEU A 4 -25.40 6.10 9.21
CA LEU A 4 -24.48 4.95 9.26
C LEU A 4 -24.06 4.41 7.87
N LEU A 5 -24.07 5.23 6.82
CA LEU A 5 -23.63 4.79 5.47
C LEU A 5 -22.31 5.42 4.99
N ALA A 6 -21.68 6.30 5.79
CA ALA A 6 -20.36 6.85 5.47
C ALA A 6 -19.18 5.91 5.84
N GLY A 7 -19.46 4.71 6.38
CA GLY A 7 -18.48 3.91 7.12
C GLY A 7 -17.45 3.12 6.30
N CYS A 8 -17.44 3.20 4.97
CA CYS A 8 -16.62 2.35 4.11
C CYS A 8 -15.81 3.10 3.03
N VAL A 9 -15.71 4.43 3.17
CA VAL A 9 -14.79 5.25 2.37
C VAL A 9 -13.67 5.73 3.30
N GLY A 10 -12.43 5.57 2.87
CA GLY A 10 -11.27 6.17 3.51
C GLY A 10 -11.04 7.57 2.94
N HIS A 11 -11.29 8.59 3.75
CA HIS A 11 -10.95 9.97 3.41
C HIS A 11 -9.50 10.21 3.79
N VAL A 12 -8.69 10.54 2.80
CA VAL A 12 -7.28 10.88 2.92
C VAL A 12 -7.19 12.40 2.93
N LEU A 13 -6.69 12.96 4.02
CA LEU A 13 -6.49 14.40 4.15
C LEU A 13 -4.97 14.63 4.15
N PRO A 14 -4.40 15.08 3.01
CA PRO A 14 -3.00 15.47 2.94
C PRO A 14 -2.69 16.58 3.95
N PRO A 15 -1.44 16.67 4.43
CA PRO A 15 -1.01 17.82 5.21
C PRO A 15 -1.07 19.10 4.37
N GLU A 16 -1.34 20.22 5.03
CA GLU A 16 -1.29 21.56 4.44
C GLU A 16 0.08 21.79 3.78
N PRO A 17 0.17 22.24 2.51
CA PRO A 17 1.45 22.39 1.82
C PRO A 17 2.43 23.31 2.54
N SER A 18 1.92 24.33 3.24
CA SER A 18 2.71 25.26 4.04
C SER A 18 3.33 24.65 5.30
N SER A 19 2.87 23.46 5.71
CA SER A 19 3.41 22.71 6.86
C SER A 19 4.55 21.75 6.51
N LEU A 20 4.86 21.59 5.22
CA LEU A 20 5.92 20.70 4.72
C LEU A 20 7.20 21.49 4.42
N ASP A 21 8.31 21.11 5.04
CA ASP A 21 9.61 21.75 4.80
C ASP A 21 10.20 21.29 3.45
N ARG A 22 10.11 19.98 3.18
CA ARG A 22 10.58 19.36 1.93
C ARG A 22 9.50 18.42 1.40
N PRO A 23 8.51 18.95 0.67
CA PRO A 23 7.44 18.14 0.11
C PRO A 23 7.97 17.21 -0.97
N VAL A 24 7.56 15.95 -0.91
CA VAL A 24 7.73 14.96 -1.98
C VAL A 24 6.42 14.25 -2.25
N GLU A 25 6.20 13.86 -3.50
CA GLU A 25 5.00 13.14 -3.89
C GLU A 25 5.13 11.65 -3.58
N VAL A 26 4.10 11.09 -2.97
CA VAL A 26 3.88 9.65 -2.80
C VAL A 26 2.54 9.29 -3.42
N TYR A 27 2.33 8.01 -3.72
CA TYR A 27 1.12 7.60 -4.43
C TYR A 27 0.46 6.41 -3.77
N VAL A 28 -0.85 6.50 -3.58
CA VAL A 28 -1.69 5.32 -3.33
C VAL A 28 -2.14 4.80 -4.69
N LEU A 29 -1.80 3.55 -4.99
CA LEU A 29 -2.32 2.85 -6.15
C LEU A 29 -3.52 2.02 -5.71
N ASP A 30 -4.68 2.27 -6.30
CA ASP A 30 -5.89 1.49 -6.08
C ASP A 30 -6.08 0.49 -7.23
N HIS A 31 -6.30 -0.77 -6.85
CA HIS A 31 -6.54 -1.89 -7.77
C HIS A 31 -7.99 -2.41 -7.64
N GLY A 32 -8.90 -1.56 -7.15
CA GLY A 32 -10.35 -1.79 -6.99
C GLY A 32 -10.74 -2.65 -5.81
N ARG A 33 -9.87 -3.59 -5.41
CA ARG A 33 -10.08 -4.49 -4.25
C ARG A 33 -9.05 -4.32 -3.16
N HIS A 34 -7.88 -3.81 -3.52
CA HIS A 34 -6.75 -3.60 -2.62
C HIS A 34 -5.95 -2.41 -3.09
N ALA A 35 -5.18 -1.81 -2.18
CA ALA A 35 -4.29 -0.71 -2.46
C ALA A 35 -2.83 -1.07 -2.14
N SER A 36 -1.93 -0.36 -2.81
CA SER A 36 -0.49 -0.38 -2.54
C SER A 36 0.04 1.05 -2.42
N LEU A 37 1.27 1.21 -1.90
CA LEU A 37 1.90 2.51 -1.70
C LEU A 37 3.18 2.61 -2.52
N VAL A 38 3.33 3.70 -3.25
CA VAL A 38 4.54 4.01 -4.01
C VAL A 38 5.25 5.19 -3.35
N LEU A 39 6.54 5.01 -3.10
CA LEU A 39 7.44 6.02 -2.54
C LEU A 39 8.57 6.31 -3.54
N PRO A 40 9.08 7.54 -3.60
CA PRO A 40 10.29 7.85 -4.36
C PRO A 40 11.52 7.17 -3.75
N ARG A 41 12.46 6.75 -4.61
CA ARG A 41 13.78 6.27 -4.21
C ARG A 41 14.78 7.44 -4.12
N GLU A 42 15.79 7.33 -3.27
CA GLU A 42 16.84 8.37 -3.15
C GLU A 42 17.71 8.46 -4.41
N GLU A 43 17.90 7.35 -5.11
CA GLU A 43 18.74 7.24 -6.32
C GLU A 43 17.97 7.53 -7.61
N GLY A 44 16.71 7.98 -7.52
CA GLY A 44 15.79 8.07 -8.65
C GLY A 44 14.95 6.80 -8.86
N GLY A 45 13.83 6.97 -9.55
CA GLY A 45 12.80 5.96 -9.69
C GLY A 45 11.87 5.82 -8.48
N MET A 46 11.05 4.78 -8.55
CA MET A 46 9.99 4.51 -7.58
C MET A 46 10.18 3.15 -6.91
N VAL A 47 9.68 3.03 -5.68
CA VAL A 47 9.54 1.74 -5.00
C VAL A 47 8.08 1.55 -4.61
N ARG A 48 7.52 0.39 -4.96
CA ARG A 48 6.16 -0.01 -4.62
C ARG A 48 6.19 -0.98 -3.47
N TYR A 49 5.37 -0.72 -2.45
CA TYR A 49 5.12 -1.63 -1.33
C TYR A 49 3.68 -2.10 -1.33
N SER A 50 3.49 -3.41 -1.11
CA SER A 50 2.18 -4.03 -0.95
C SER A 50 2.15 -4.88 0.32
N TYR A 51 0.99 -5.01 0.93
CA TYR A 51 0.76 -5.95 2.02
C TYR A 51 -0.42 -6.82 1.65
N GLY A 52 -0.35 -8.12 1.90
CA GLY A 52 -1.43 -8.99 1.48
C GLY A 52 -1.36 -10.40 2.00
N GLU A 53 -2.34 -11.20 1.60
CA GLU A 53 -2.46 -12.61 1.93
C GLU A 53 -1.40 -13.41 1.15
N TRP A 54 -0.62 -14.24 1.86
CA TRP A 54 0.54 -14.92 1.28
C TRP A 54 0.16 -15.86 0.13
N ARG A 55 -0.89 -16.65 0.29
CA ARG A 55 -1.31 -17.64 -0.71
C ARG A 55 -1.89 -16.98 -1.95
N TRP A 56 -2.48 -15.79 -1.78
CA TRP A 56 -2.97 -14.97 -2.89
C TRP A 56 -1.82 -14.44 -3.76
N TYR A 57 -0.84 -13.80 -3.13
CA TYR A 57 0.26 -13.13 -3.84
C TYR A 57 1.37 -14.08 -4.28
N VAL A 58 1.65 -15.11 -3.50
CA VAL A 58 2.81 -15.99 -3.72
C VAL A 58 2.41 -17.35 -4.27
N GLU A 59 1.36 -17.98 -3.73
CA GLU A 59 0.97 -19.34 -4.14
C GLU A 59 -0.03 -19.38 -5.31
N GLY A 60 -0.50 -18.23 -5.80
CA GLY A 60 -1.51 -18.15 -6.87
C GLY A 60 -2.87 -18.77 -6.50
N ARG A 61 -3.13 -19.03 -5.22
CA ARG A 61 -4.33 -19.72 -4.73
C ARG A 61 -5.48 -18.74 -4.51
N ARG A 62 -6.19 -18.39 -5.59
CA ARG A 62 -7.21 -17.32 -5.60
C ARG A 62 -8.67 -17.80 -5.56
N HIS A 63 -8.92 -19.01 -5.08
CA HIS A 63 -10.28 -19.52 -4.98
C HIS A 63 -11.10 -18.65 -4.01
N TRP A 64 -12.26 -18.15 -4.47
CA TRP A 64 -13.18 -17.27 -3.71
C TRP A 64 -13.42 -17.69 -2.25
N PRO A 65 -13.52 -18.99 -1.90
CA PRO A 65 -13.62 -19.42 -0.50
C PRO A 65 -12.42 -19.05 0.36
N ALA A 66 -11.19 -19.03 -0.19
CA ALA A 66 -9.99 -18.66 0.56
C ALA A 66 -9.94 -17.16 0.89
N GLY A 67 -10.39 -16.30 -0.02
CA GLY A 67 -10.49 -14.86 0.22
C GLY A 67 -11.52 -14.52 1.30
N ALA A 68 -12.71 -15.14 1.25
CA ALA A 68 -13.74 -14.97 2.27
C ALA A 68 -13.35 -15.62 3.62
N ALA A 69 -12.72 -16.80 3.60
CA ALA A 69 -12.23 -17.45 4.82
C ALA A 69 -11.11 -16.64 5.49
N ALA A 70 -10.21 -16.00 4.72
CA ALA A 70 -9.17 -15.14 5.27
C ALA A 70 -9.74 -13.89 5.98
N MET A 71 -10.98 -13.49 5.68
CA MET A 71 -11.67 -12.44 6.43
C MET A 71 -12.25 -12.94 7.75
N LEU A 72 -12.60 -14.23 7.85
CA LEU A 72 -13.18 -14.85 9.04
C LEU A 72 -12.12 -15.46 9.98
N TRP A 73 -10.99 -15.92 9.43
CA TRP A 73 -9.90 -16.53 10.19
C TRP A 73 -8.53 -15.96 9.76
N PRO A 74 -7.67 -15.54 10.70
CA PRO A 74 -6.37 -14.95 10.34
C PRO A 74 -5.45 -15.93 9.59
N THR A 75 -4.89 -15.49 8.45
CA THR A 75 -3.99 -16.29 7.60
C THR A 75 -2.58 -15.68 7.50
N ALA A 76 -1.67 -16.38 6.83
CA ALA A 76 -0.33 -15.89 6.57
C ALA A 76 -0.36 -14.65 5.66
N SER A 77 0.51 -13.69 5.92
CA SER A 77 0.64 -12.47 5.14
C SER A 77 2.07 -12.27 4.66
N GLY A 78 2.21 -11.43 3.64
CA GLY A 78 3.49 -11.00 3.11
C GLY A 78 3.58 -9.49 2.99
N LEU A 79 4.80 -8.98 3.09
CA LEU A 79 5.16 -7.65 2.61
C LEU A 79 5.80 -7.81 1.23
N GLY A 80 5.23 -7.17 0.23
CA GLY A 80 5.71 -7.11 -1.14
C GLY A 80 6.49 -5.82 -1.39
N ARG A 81 7.56 -5.91 -2.20
CA ARG A 81 8.37 -4.78 -2.66
C ARG A 81 8.76 -4.97 -4.12
N GLY A 82 8.69 -3.89 -4.89
CA GLY A 82 9.25 -3.79 -6.25
C GLY A 82 9.99 -2.48 -6.40
N GLU A 83 11.20 -2.53 -6.96
CA GLU A 83 12.04 -1.35 -7.22
C GLU A 83 12.11 -1.07 -8.71
N TYR A 84 11.89 0.19 -9.09
CA TYR A 84 11.71 0.59 -10.47
C TYR A 84 12.54 1.86 -10.75
N PRO A 85 13.86 1.72 -10.98
CA PRO A 85 14.78 2.85 -11.12
C PRO A 85 14.54 3.72 -12.37
N GLY A 86 13.74 3.24 -13.34
CA GLY A 86 13.40 3.98 -14.56
C GLY A 86 11.92 4.29 -14.68
N VAL A 87 11.22 4.48 -13.54
CA VAL A 87 9.83 4.93 -13.47
C VAL A 87 9.79 6.17 -12.59
N ASP A 88 9.55 7.33 -13.18
CA ASP A 88 9.64 8.63 -12.48
C ASP A 88 8.34 9.44 -12.53
N SER A 89 7.30 8.96 -13.22
CA SER A 89 6.05 9.69 -13.38
C SER A 89 4.81 8.78 -13.37
N PRO A 90 3.62 9.29 -12.97
CA PRO A 90 2.38 8.52 -12.89
C PRO A 90 1.96 7.82 -14.20
N GLU A 91 2.27 8.40 -15.36
CA GLU A 91 1.94 7.83 -16.67
C GLU A 91 2.61 6.46 -16.90
N GLN A 92 3.69 6.20 -16.18
CA GLN A 92 4.47 4.97 -16.26
C GLN A 92 4.06 3.93 -15.21
N PHE A 93 3.07 4.21 -14.35
CA PHE A 93 2.70 3.35 -13.23
C PHE A 93 2.10 2.01 -13.62
N HIS A 94 1.63 1.86 -14.86
CA HIS A 94 1.30 0.55 -15.42
C HIS A 94 2.48 -0.44 -15.33
N ARG A 95 3.73 0.03 -15.27
CA ARG A 95 4.94 -0.79 -15.05
C ARG A 95 5.14 -1.21 -13.59
N LEU A 96 4.60 -0.44 -12.65
CA LEU A 96 4.64 -0.75 -11.20
C LEU A 96 3.56 -1.77 -10.82
N ALA A 97 2.48 -1.82 -11.59
CA ALA A 97 1.28 -2.60 -11.30
C ALA A 97 0.77 -3.34 -12.56
N PRO A 98 1.49 -4.38 -13.02
CA PRO A 98 1.10 -5.17 -14.19
C PRO A 98 -0.28 -5.84 -14.05
N GLU A 99 -0.77 -6.03 -12.83
CA GLU A 99 -2.10 -6.56 -12.53
C GLU A 99 -3.26 -5.57 -12.81
N GLY A 100 -2.95 -4.32 -13.18
CA GLY A 100 -3.90 -3.27 -13.48
C GLY A 100 -4.05 -2.22 -12.37
N LEU A 101 -4.54 -1.04 -12.76
CA LEU A 101 -4.78 0.12 -11.90
C LEU A 101 -6.19 0.66 -12.16
N ASP A 102 -6.94 0.91 -11.10
CA ASP A 102 -8.23 1.59 -11.18
C ASP A 102 -8.03 3.09 -11.00
N GLU A 103 -7.31 3.50 -9.95
CA GLU A 103 -7.05 4.91 -9.63
C GLU A 103 -5.64 5.11 -9.06
N VAL A 104 -5.09 6.31 -9.27
CA VAL A 104 -3.79 6.74 -8.73
C VAL A 104 -3.99 8.05 -7.97
N TYR A 105 -3.65 8.03 -6.68
CA TYR A 105 -3.83 9.17 -5.80
C TYR A 105 -2.49 9.79 -5.39
N PRO A 106 -2.08 10.92 -5.98
CA PRO A 106 -0.90 11.65 -5.55
C PRO A 106 -1.15 12.34 -4.21
N ILE A 107 -0.18 12.27 -3.31
CA ILE A 107 -0.24 12.85 -1.97
C ILE A 107 1.12 13.48 -1.66
N GLN A 108 1.13 14.72 -1.18
CA GLN A 108 2.35 15.37 -0.70
C GLN A 108 2.64 14.92 0.74
N ALA A 109 3.91 14.58 1.00
CA ALA A 109 4.39 14.20 2.32
C ALA A 109 5.79 14.75 2.58
N GLU A 110 6.18 14.86 3.84
CA GLU A 110 7.52 15.30 4.22
C GLU A 110 8.58 14.26 3.85
N ALA A 111 9.62 14.67 3.11
CA ALA A 111 10.71 13.81 2.65
C ALA A 111 11.33 12.99 3.80
N GLY A 112 11.52 13.60 4.97
CA GLY A 112 12.03 12.91 6.16
C GLY A 112 11.16 11.72 6.60
N ARG A 113 9.82 11.86 6.54
CA ARG A 113 8.85 10.81 6.90
C ARG A 113 8.82 9.71 5.85
N VAL A 114 8.85 10.09 4.57
CA VAL A 114 8.93 9.14 3.45
C VAL A 114 10.17 8.26 3.56
N LEU A 115 11.33 8.87 3.80
CA LEU A 115 12.59 8.15 4.00
C LEU A 115 12.54 7.23 5.24
N ALA A 116 11.96 7.69 6.35
CA ALA A 116 11.81 6.87 7.55
C ALA A 116 10.88 5.66 7.32
N LEU A 117 9.76 5.86 6.63
CA LEU A 117 8.86 4.77 6.27
C LEU A 117 9.54 3.77 5.34
N ARG A 118 10.21 4.25 4.29
CA ARG A 118 10.94 3.42 3.32
C ARG A 118 11.98 2.56 4.02
N ARG A 119 12.86 3.15 4.83
CA ARG A 119 13.87 2.42 5.62
C ARG A 119 13.25 1.37 6.55
N ARG A 120 12.08 1.65 7.14
CA ARG A 120 11.36 0.67 7.97
C ARG A 120 10.88 -0.53 7.16
N LEU A 121 10.33 -0.30 5.97
CA LEU A 121 9.81 -1.36 5.09
C LEU A 121 10.95 -2.14 4.43
N ASP A 122 12.00 -1.47 3.95
CA ASP A 122 13.21 -2.10 3.43
C ASP A 122 13.90 -2.95 4.50
N GLY A 123 14.02 -2.43 5.72
CA GLY A 123 14.57 -3.19 6.83
C GLY A 123 13.78 -4.48 7.14
N HIS A 124 12.49 -4.56 6.78
CA HIS A 124 11.73 -5.81 6.92
C HIS A 124 12.19 -6.87 5.90
N PHE A 125 12.55 -6.46 4.68
CA PHE A 125 13.17 -7.34 3.69
C PHE A 125 14.57 -7.77 4.12
N GLU A 126 15.40 -6.84 4.57
CA GLU A 126 16.79 -7.11 4.98
C GLU A 126 16.89 -8.06 6.17
N ARG A 127 15.90 -8.03 7.08
CA ARG A 127 15.84 -8.92 8.26
C ARG A 127 15.08 -10.22 8.01
N ALA A 128 14.50 -10.42 6.83
CA ALA A 128 13.77 -11.64 6.54
C ALA A 128 14.74 -12.83 6.56
N ALA A 129 14.37 -13.89 7.28
CA ALA A 129 15.18 -15.12 7.36
C ALA A 129 15.08 -15.98 6.09
N VAL A 130 14.35 -15.51 5.09
CA VAL A 130 14.07 -16.21 3.83
C VAL A 130 14.34 -15.26 2.67
N GLU A 131 14.76 -15.82 1.55
CA GLU A 131 14.87 -15.08 0.31
C GLU A 131 13.50 -14.54 -0.13
N PRO A 132 13.42 -13.29 -0.64
CA PRO A 132 12.20 -12.75 -1.21
C PRO A 132 11.67 -13.64 -2.35
N VAL A 133 10.39 -14.02 -2.26
CA VAL A 133 9.76 -14.87 -3.28
C VAL A 133 9.15 -14.00 -4.37
N PRO A 134 9.57 -14.14 -5.64
CA PRO A 134 9.05 -13.33 -6.72
C PRO A 134 7.58 -13.67 -7.01
N SER A 135 6.83 -12.64 -7.37
CA SER A 135 5.45 -12.73 -7.82
C SER A 135 5.31 -11.92 -9.12
N GLU A 136 5.56 -12.59 -10.24
CA GLU A 136 5.62 -11.96 -11.57
C GLU A 136 4.33 -11.23 -11.93
N GLU A 137 3.17 -11.80 -11.58
CA GLU A 137 1.86 -11.20 -11.88
C GLU A 137 1.68 -9.82 -11.25
N PHE A 138 2.27 -9.58 -10.09
CA PHE A 138 2.18 -8.29 -9.39
C PHE A 138 3.44 -7.44 -9.60
N GLY A 139 4.48 -7.98 -10.25
CA GLY A 139 5.77 -7.32 -10.41
C GLY A 139 6.52 -7.08 -9.09
N LEU A 140 6.24 -7.86 -8.04
CA LEU A 140 6.80 -7.67 -6.69
C LEU A 140 7.55 -8.92 -6.22
N ALA A 141 8.43 -8.78 -5.25
CA ALA A 141 8.93 -9.89 -4.43
C ALA A 141 8.37 -9.79 -3.01
N PHE A 142 8.07 -10.92 -2.38
CA PHE A 142 7.42 -10.97 -1.08
C PHE A 142 8.27 -11.68 -0.02
N VAL A 143 8.28 -11.12 1.19
CA VAL A 143 8.78 -11.80 2.40
C VAL A 143 7.65 -11.98 3.41
N PRO A 144 7.67 -13.03 4.25
CA PRO A 144 6.65 -13.23 5.28
C PRO A 144 6.56 -12.04 6.23
N HIS A 145 5.34 -11.71 6.64
CA HIS A 145 5.11 -10.62 7.59
C HIS A 145 4.56 -11.15 8.93
N PRO A 146 5.05 -10.67 10.09
CA PRO A 146 4.75 -11.28 11.39
C PRO A 146 3.28 -11.15 11.80
N ARG A 147 2.61 -10.08 11.34
CA ARG A 147 1.19 -9.86 11.62
C ARG A 147 0.36 -10.49 10.53
N LYS A 148 -0.54 -11.41 10.90
CA LYS A 148 -1.45 -12.13 10.02
C LYS A 148 -2.40 -11.22 9.23
N TYR A 149 -2.84 -11.73 8.08
CA TYR A 149 -3.89 -11.13 7.26
C TYR A 149 -5.28 -11.47 7.85
N SER A 150 -6.17 -10.48 7.92
CA SER A 150 -7.55 -10.64 8.44
C SER A 150 -8.43 -9.45 8.07
N ALA A 151 -9.74 -9.51 8.35
CA ALA A 151 -10.65 -8.38 8.12
C ALA A 151 -10.22 -7.07 8.80
N VAL A 152 -9.57 -7.11 9.96
CA VAL A 152 -9.08 -5.91 10.67
C VAL A 152 -7.62 -5.56 10.35
N HIS A 153 -6.97 -6.38 9.51
CA HIS A 153 -5.59 -6.20 9.11
C HIS A 153 -5.34 -6.74 7.70
N GLN A 154 -5.86 -6.02 6.72
CA GLN A 154 -5.73 -6.28 5.29
C GLN A 154 -5.06 -5.10 4.57
N SER A 155 -4.74 -5.28 3.29
CA SER A 155 -4.00 -4.37 2.41
C SER A 155 -4.36 -2.89 2.59
N ASN A 156 -5.63 -2.51 2.43
CA ASN A 156 -6.13 -1.14 2.52
C ASN A 156 -5.93 -0.53 3.91
N LEU A 157 -6.15 -1.31 4.97
CA LEU A 157 -5.94 -0.84 6.33
C LEU A 157 -4.45 -0.69 6.66
N VAL A 158 -3.57 -1.48 6.02
CA VAL A 158 -2.12 -1.32 6.14
C VAL A 158 -1.66 -0.08 5.38
N VAL A 159 -2.14 0.15 4.15
CA VAL A 159 -1.87 1.39 3.41
C VAL A 159 -2.33 2.61 4.22
N ALA A 160 -3.51 2.59 4.82
CA ALA A 160 -3.97 3.66 5.70
C ALA A 160 -3.05 3.89 6.91
N ARG A 161 -2.40 2.85 7.45
CA ARG A 161 -1.40 2.99 8.53
C ARG A 161 -0.07 3.55 8.01
N TRP A 162 0.31 3.22 6.78
CA TRP A 162 1.48 3.81 6.15
C TRP A 162 1.28 5.29 5.84
N LEU A 163 0.11 5.69 5.33
CA LEU A 163 -0.27 7.10 5.17
C LEU A 163 -0.18 7.86 6.49
N ARG A 164 -0.73 7.31 7.59
CA ARG A 164 -0.57 7.92 8.93
C ARG A 164 0.89 8.02 9.38
N ALA A 165 1.77 7.11 8.95
CA ALA A 165 3.21 7.23 9.24
C ALA A 165 3.90 8.35 8.44
N LEU A 166 3.28 8.79 7.34
CA LEU A 166 3.66 9.95 6.54
C LEU A 166 3.00 11.25 7.02
N ASP A 167 2.32 11.22 8.17
CA ASP A 167 1.55 12.33 8.72
C ASP A 167 0.31 12.73 7.88
N VAL A 168 -0.16 11.80 7.04
CA VAL A 168 -1.40 11.95 6.28
C VAL A 168 -2.56 11.41 7.11
N GLU A 169 -3.56 12.25 7.37
CA GLU A 169 -4.73 11.83 8.14
C GLU A 169 -5.61 10.91 7.27
N VAL A 170 -6.08 9.80 7.86
CA VAL A 170 -7.03 8.90 7.21
C VAL A 170 -8.24 8.69 8.11
N ARG A 171 -9.36 9.31 7.73
CA ARG A 171 -10.68 9.20 8.38
C ARG A 171 -11.55 8.14 7.69
N GLY A 172 -12.47 7.55 8.44
CA GLY A 172 -13.29 6.45 7.93
C GLY A 172 -12.49 5.17 7.71
N SER A 173 -12.98 4.30 6.83
CA SER A 173 -12.40 2.98 6.61
C SER A 173 -12.32 2.66 5.11
N PRO A 174 -11.12 2.56 4.51
CA PRO A 174 -10.96 2.22 3.11
C PRO A 174 -11.10 0.70 2.87
N TRP A 175 -11.89 -0.01 3.69
CA TRP A 175 -11.91 -1.47 3.71
C TRP A 175 -12.14 -2.09 2.33
N PHE A 176 -13.04 -1.51 1.55
CA PHE A 176 -13.43 -1.94 0.20
C PHE A 176 -12.65 -1.25 -0.94
N SER A 177 -11.44 -0.73 -0.68
CA SER A 177 -10.68 0.05 -1.67
C SER A 177 -11.48 1.25 -2.19
N ARG A 178 -12.14 1.96 -1.28
CA ARG A 178 -12.82 3.21 -1.60
C ARG A 178 -12.05 4.32 -0.94
N TRP A 179 -11.33 5.07 -1.76
CA TRP A 179 -10.49 6.18 -1.33
C TRP A 179 -11.08 7.50 -1.83
N ARG A 180 -10.96 8.54 -1.02
CA ARG A 180 -11.21 9.91 -1.44
C ARG A 180 -10.09 10.76 -0.89
N VAL A 181 -9.32 11.38 -1.77
CA VAL A 181 -8.35 12.40 -1.37
C VAL A 181 -9.08 13.72 -1.33
N GLU A 182 -9.10 14.33 -0.15
CA GLU A 182 -9.62 15.68 0.02
C GLU A 182 -8.55 16.69 -0.43
N PRO A 183 -8.95 17.88 -0.89
CA PRO A 183 -8.02 18.97 -1.09
C PRO A 183 -7.23 19.25 0.19
N PRO A 184 -5.93 19.61 0.08
CA PRO A 184 -5.18 20.13 1.21
C PRO A 184 -5.82 21.38 1.78
#